data_AF-A0A1H0HTV6-F1
#
_entry.id   AF-A0A1H0HTV6-F1
#
_cell.length_a   1.000
_cell.length_b   1.000
_cell.length_c   1.000
_cell.angle_alpha   90.00
_cell.angle_beta   90.00
_cell.angle_gamma   90.00
#
_symmetry.space_group_name_H-M   'P 1'
#
loop_
_entity.id
_entity.type
_entity.pdbx_description
1 polymer ?
#
loop_
_entity_poly.entity_id
_entity_poly.type
_entity_poly.pdbx_seq_one_letter_code
_entity_poly.pdbx_strand_id
1 'polypeptide(L)'
;MRKIIALACMALSALAMHGNLSAQQGPRSTGQYYRDLGVIFGVIEAVRDIADICSEEFPDTEEDNEKHYQSWRTRHLSLLEEVERHRTQILEHPVLGAQYKRDVYNRNLTFKTNQRRALAAGGAATFRANCNKYGEMSSLPQWDLETSLAGHIATMRRGPPQ
;
A
#
# COMPACT_ATOMS: atom_id res chain seq x y z
N MET A 1 57.25 -27.10 37.21
CA MET A 1 56.97 -26.09 36.17
C MET A 1 55.50 -26.19 35.76
N ARG A 2 54.64 -25.29 36.26
CA ARG A 2 53.20 -25.26 35.98
C ARG A 2 52.95 -24.41 34.72
N LYS A 3 52.32 -24.97 33.69
CA LYS A 3 51.87 -24.22 32.52
C LYS A 3 50.44 -23.72 32.77
N ILE A 4 50.28 -22.40 32.77
CA ILE A 4 49.01 -21.68 32.82
C ILE A 4 48.43 -21.72 31.40
N ILE A 5 47.27 -22.36 31.20
CA ILE A 5 46.51 -22.26 29.96
C ILE A 5 45.38 -21.26 30.23
N ALA A 6 45.53 -20.07 29.66
CA ALA A 6 44.52 -19.03 29.65
C ALA A 6 43.34 -19.50 28.79
N LEU A 7 42.15 -19.65 29.38
CA LEU A 7 40.92 -19.77 28.63
C LEU A 7 40.49 -18.37 28.18
N ALA A 8 40.66 -18.11 26.88
CA ALA A 8 40.24 -16.89 26.23
C ALA A 8 38.71 -16.85 26.09
N CYS A 9 38.15 -15.70 26.45
CA CYS A 9 36.80 -15.22 26.17
C CYS A 9 36.28 -15.65 24.79
N MET A 10 35.25 -16.48 24.75
CA MET A 10 34.27 -16.50 23.67
C MET A 10 32.98 -15.85 24.18
N ALA A 11 32.96 -14.52 24.17
CA ALA A 11 31.72 -13.78 24.24
C ALA A 11 30.98 -14.02 22.92
N LEU A 12 29.91 -14.83 22.97
CA LEU A 12 28.91 -14.88 21.90
C LEU A 12 28.28 -13.48 21.80
N SER A 13 28.77 -12.68 20.88
CA SER A 13 28.07 -11.49 20.42
C SER A 13 26.81 -11.94 19.68
N ALA A 14 25.68 -11.95 20.39
CA ALA A 14 24.37 -11.89 19.78
C ALA A 14 24.29 -10.57 19.00
N LEU A 15 24.71 -10.61 17.73
CA LEU A 15 24.37 -9.58 16.76
C LEU A 15 22.86 -9.65 16.56
N ALA A 16 22.16 -8.93 17.42
CA ALA A 16 20.80 -8.52 17.19
C ALA A 16 20.77 -7.86 15.81
N MET A 17 20.18 -8.56 14.85
CA MET A 17 19.71 -7.99 13.60
C MET A 17 18.62 -6.98 13.94
N HIS A 18 19.04 -5.80 14.39
CA HIS A 18 18.25 -4.59 14.27
C HIS A 18 18.24 -4.23 12.78
N GLY A 19 17.51 -5.02 12.01
CA GLY A 19 17.04 -4.58 10.71
C GLY A 19 16.27 -3.31 11.00
N ASN A 20 16.82 -2.17 10.58
CA ASN A 20 16.13 -0.91 10.55
C ASN A 20 14.87 -1.10 9.70
N LEU A 21 13.78 -1.49 10.37
CA LEU A 21 12.41 -1.17 9.98
C LEU A 21 12.33 0.36 10.03
N SER A 22 12.98 1.02 9.09
CA SER A 22 12.54 2.33 8.67
C SER A 22 11.12 2.07 8.20
N ALA A 23 10.14 2.39 9.06
CA ALA A 23 8.75 2.50 8.68
C ALA A 23 8.76 3.19 7.33
N GLN A 24 8.44 2.44 6.29
CA GLN A 24 8.58 2.85 4.92
C GLN A 24 7.56 3.98 4.76
N GLN A 25 8.01 5.21 5.01
CA GLN A 25 7.15 6.38 5.01
C GLN A 25 6.52 6.40 3.63
N GLY A 26 5.18 6.43 3.58
CA GLY A 26 4.46 6.54 2.33
C GLY A 26 4.94 7.75 1.52
N PRO A 27 4.50 7.88 0.25
CA PRO A 27 4.83 9.05 -0.55
C PRO A 27 4.64 10.34 0.27
N ARG A 28 5.54 11.30 0.11
CA ARG A 28 5.38 12.58 0.83
C ARG A 28 4.30 13.39 0.14
N SER A 29 3.40 13.93 0.95
CA SER A 29 2.42 14.93 0.52
C SER A 29 3.10 16.06 -0.23
N THR A 30 2.53 16.43 -1.37
CA THR A 30 2.99 17.54 -2.21
C THR A 30 2.35 18.86 -1.81
N GLY A 31 1.31 18.81 -0.97
CA GLY A 31 0.48 19.95 -0.62
C GLY A 31 -0.49 20.38 -1.72
N GLN A 32 -0.42 19.75 -2.90
CA GLN A 32 -1.28 20.04 -4.05
C GLN A 32 -2.50 19.13 -4.01
N TYR A 33 -3.69 19.70 -3.78
CA TYR A 33 -4.93 18.97 -3.59
C TYR A 33 -5.19 17.85 -4.61
N TYR A 34 -5.20 18.15 -5.90
CA TYR A 34 -5.51 17.15 -6.93
C TYR A 34 -4.45 16.05 -7.03
N ARG A 35 -3.18 16.39 -6.83
CA ARG A 35 -2.08 15.43 -6.90
C ARG A 35 -2.12 14.49 -5.69
N ASP A 36 -2.30 15.05 -4.50
CA ASP A 36 -2.34 14.28 -3.26
C ASP A 36 -3.58 13.37 -3.21
N LEU A 37 -4.73 13.85 -3.69
CA LEU A 37 -5.93 13.03 -3.83
C LEU A 37 -5.74 11.90 -4.86
N GLY A 38 -5.05 12.17 -5.97
CA GLY A 38 -4.68 11.14 -6.96
C GLY A 38 -3.85 10.01 -6.37
N VAL A 39 -2.94 10.32 -5.43
CA VAL A 39 -2.17 9.33 -4.67
C VAL A 39 -3.09 8.51 -3.77
N ILE A 40 -4.00 9.15 -3.03
CA ILE A 40 -4.97 8.45 -2.16
C ILE A 40 -5.80 7.44 -2.96
N PHE A 41 -6.38 7.86 -4.09
CA PHE A 41 -7.13 6.94 -4.96
C PHE A 41 -6.29 5.78 -5.47
N GLY A 42 -5.04 6.05 -5.87
CA GLY A 42 -4.15 5.00 -6.38
C GLY A 42 -3.84 3.93 -5.33
N VAL A 43 -3.66 4.33 -4.06
CA VAL A 43 -3.45 3.36 -2.97
C VAL A 43 -4.71 2.55 -2.68
N ILE A 44 -5.89 3.19 -2.66
CA ILE A 44 -7.17 2.49 -2.46
C ILE A 44 -7.39 1.45 -3.57
N GLU A 45 -7.17 1.83 -4.83
CA GLU A 45 -7.28 0.92 -5.97
C GLU A 45 -6.23 -0.19 -5.91
N ALA A 46 -5.00 0.10 -5.51
CA ALA A 46 -3.94 -0.91 -5.38
C ALA A 46 -4.31 -2.04 -4.41
N VAL A 47 -4.93 -1.72 -3.26
CA VAL A 47 -5.35 -2.74 -2.29
C VAL A 47 -6.33 -3.72 -2.91
N ARG A 48 -7.31 -3.23 -3.69
CA ARG A 48 -8.26 -4.06 -4.42
C ARG A 48 -7.59 -4.82 -5.55
N ASP A 49 -6.80 -4.15 -6.38
CA ASP A 49 -6.13 -4.74 -7.53
C ASP A 49 -5.23 -5.91 -7.14
N ILE A 50 -4.53 -5.82 -6.01
CA ILE A 50 -3.70 -6.92 -5.51
C ILE A 50 -4.57 -8.13 -5.15
N ALA A 51 -5.72 -7.93 -4.49
CA ALA A 51 -6.66 -9.03 -4.20
C ALA A 51 -7.14 -9.66 -5.51
N ASP A 52 -7.59 -8.86 -6.48
CA ASP A 52 -8.07 -9.34 -7.77
C ASP A 52 -6.97 -10.07 -8.54
N ILE A 53 -5.75 -9.53 -8.60
CA ILE A 53 -4.60 -10.19 -9.24
C ILE A 53 -4.32 -11.54 -8.59
N CYS A 54 -4.31 -11.60 -7.26
CA CYS A 54 -4.05 -12.85 -6.55
C CYS A 54 -5.14 -13.89 -6.78
N SER A 55 -6.42 -13.49 -6.79
CA SER A 55 -7.54 -14.37 -7.09
C SER A 55 -7.56 -14.83 -8.55
N GLU A 56 -7.19 -13.97 -9.50
CA GLU A 56 -7.07 -14.31 -10.93
C GLU A 56 -5.96 -15.35 -11.18
N GLU A 57 -4.81 -15.21 -10.51
CA GLU A 57 -3.64 -16.08 -10.71
C GLU A 57 -3.71 -17.37 -9.87
N PHE A 58 -4.32 -17.30 -8.68
CA PHE A 58 -4.48 -18.41 -7.74
C PHE A 58 -5.95 -18.46 -7.25
N PRO A 59 -6.85 -19.08 -8.03
CA PRO A 59 -8.29 -19.10 -7.72
C PRO A 59 -8.64 -19.71 -6.36
N ASP A 60 -7.78 -20.58 -5.82
CA ASP A 60 -7.91 -21.15 -4.47
C ASP A 60 -7.80 -20.10 -3.36
N THR A 61 -7.35 -18.88 -3.66
CA THR A 61 -7.21 -17.77 -2.71
C THR A 61 -8.35 -16.75 -2.74
N GLU A 62 -9.32 -16.90 -3.65
CA GLU A 62 -10.35 -15.89 -3.93
C GLU A 62 -11.18 -15.51 -2.69
N GLU A 63 -11.73 -16.50 -1.98
CA GLU A 63 -12.58 -16.28 -0.81
C GLU A 63 -11.82 -15.58 0.32
N ASP A 64 -10.60 -16.04 0.61
CA ASP A 64 -9.76 -15.46 1.67
C ASP A 64 -9.33 -14.03 1.32
N ASN A 65 -8.91 -13.77 0.07
CA ASN A 65 -8.52 -12.44 -0.37
C ASN A 65 -9.70 -11.46 -0.30
N GLU A 66 -10.89 -11.87 -0.76
CA GLU A 66 -12.09 -11.04 -0.70
C GLU A 66 -12.47 -10.70 0.74
N LYS A 67 -12.46 -11.70 1.64
CA LYS A 67 -12.71 -11.50 3.06
C LYS A 67 -11.74 -10.48 3.68
N HIS A 68 -10.46 -10.58 3.36
CA HIS A 68 -9.44 -9.64 3.85
C HIS A 68 -9.61 -8.23 3.28
N TYR A 69 -9.92 -8.12 1.98
CA TYR A 69 -10.23 -6.84 1.34
C TYR A 69 -11.45 -6.17 1.99
N GLN A 70 -12.54 -6.91 2.21
CA GLN A 70 -13.73 -6.37 2.86
C GLN A 70 -13.45 -5.94 4.30
N SER A 71 -12.68 -6.72 5.06
CA SER A 71 -12.25 -6.33 6.40
C SER A 71 -11.44 -5.02 6.40
N TRP A 72 -10.48 -4.89 5.47
CA TRP A 72 -9.73 -3.64 5.28
C TRP A 72 -10.66 -2.48 4.92
N ARG A 73 -11.57 -2.68 3.97
CA ARG A 73 -12.56 -1.68 3.53
C ARG A 73 -13.42 -1.20 4.70
N THR A 74 -13.89 -2.12 5.55
CA THR A 74 -14.69 -1.79 6.73
C THR A 74 -13.90 -0.93 7.73
N ARG A 75 -12.62 -1.25 7.97
CA ARG A 75 -11.76 -0.45 8.87
C ARG A 75 -11.57 0.99 8.38
N HIS A 76 -11.54 1.20 7.07
CA HIS A 76 -11.32 2.51 6.45
C HIS A 76 -12.60 3.18 5.94
N LEU A 77 -13.79 2.64 6.23
CA LEU A 77 -15.05 3.03 5.59
C LEU A 77 -15.30 4.54 5.61
N SER A 78 -15.16 5.20 6.76
CA SER A 78 -15.40 6.64 6.88
C SER A 78 -14.48 7.49 6.00
N LEU A 79 -13.20 7.13 5.91
CA LEU A 79 -12.25 7.81 5.02
C LEU A 79 -12.56 7.51 3.55
N LEU A 80 -12.93 6.28 3.21
CA LEU A 80 -13.30 5.92 1.84
C LEU A 80 -14.51 6.72 1.36
N GLU A 81 -15.52 6.90 2.22
CA GLU A 81 -16.68 7.75 1.94
C GLU A 81 -16.30 9.22 1.78
N GLU A 82 -15.37 9.72 2.59
CA GLU A 82 -14.82 11.08 2.46
C GLU A 82 -14.12 11.29 1.11
N VAL A 83 -13.22 10.38 0.78
CA VAL A 83 -12.46 10.37 -0.48
C VAL A 83 -13.40 10.31 -1.69
N GLU A 84 -14.46 9.49 -1.63
CA GLU A 84 -15.44 9.42 -2.71
C GLU A 84 -16.22 10.73 -2.90
N ARG A 85 -16.59 11.43 -1.82
CA ARG A 85 -17.22 12.77 -1.94
C ARG A 85 -16.30 13.77 -2.66
N HIS A 86 -15.01 13.77 -2.33
CA HIS A 86 -14.02 14.60 -3.03
C HIS A 86 -13.87 14.21 -4.50
N ARG A 87 -13.96 12.90 -4.81
CA ARG A 87 -13.98 12.40 -6.19
C ARG A 87 -15.16 12.95 -6.98
N THR A 88 -16.36 12.86 -6.44
CA THR A 88 -17.59 13.33 -7.07
C THR A 88 -17.49 14.81 -7.42
N GLN A 89 -17.04 15.64 -6.47
CA GLN A 89 -16.84 17.08 -6.70
C GLN A 89 -15.87 17.38 -7.84
N ILE A 90 -14.78 16.62 -7.96
CA ILE A 90 -13.82 16.78 -9.06
C ILE A 90 -14.44 16.37 -10.39
N LEU A 91 -15.15 15.25 -10.42
CA LEU A 91 -15.78 14.73 -11.63
C LEU A 91 -16.87 15.67 -12.17
N GLU A 92 -17.53 16.42 -11.30
CA GLU A 92 -18.53 17.44 -11.63
C GLU A 92 -17.90 18.75 -12.13
N HIS A 93 -16.63 19.01 -11.83
CA HIS A 93 -15.96 20.22 -12.28
C HIS A 93 -15.63 20.13 -13.80
N PRO A 94 -16.01 21.13 -14.63
CA PRO A 94 -15.96 21.02 -16.09
C PRO A 94 -14.56 20.80 -16.68
N VAL A 95 -13.55 21.50 -16.15
CA VAL A 95 -12.15 21.36 -16.61
C VAL A 95 -11.44 20.20 -15.91
N LEU A 96 -11.47 20.22 -14.57
CA LEU A 96 -10.75 19.26 -13.73
C LEU A 96 -11.30 17.84 -13.82
N GLY A 97 -12.60 17.66 -14.01
CA GLY A 97 -13.20 16.34 -14.18
C GLY A 97 -12.73 15.65 -15.47
N ALA A 98 -12.59 16.40 -16.57
CA ALA A 98 -12.05 15.87 -17.82
C ALA A 98 -10.57 15.49 -17.69
N GLN A 99 -9.77 16.34 -17.03
CA GLN A 99 -8.36 16.06 -16.75
C GLN A 99 -8.20 14.84 -15.84
N TYR A 100 -8.95 14.78 -14.74
CA TYR A 100 -8.95 13.66 -13.80
C TYR A 100 -9.31 12.34 -14.49
N LYS A 101 -10.38 12.32 -15.31
CA LYS A 101 -10.76 11.12 -16.08
C LYS A 101 -9.63 10.65 -16.99
N ARG A 102 -8.92 11.56 -17.66
CA ARG A 102 -7.77 11.24 -18.51
C ARG A 102 -6.61 10.67 -17.70
N ASP A 103 -6.29 11.27 -16.55
CA ASP A 103 -5.19 10.82 -15.70
C ASP A 103 -5.47 9.45 -15.09
N VAL A 104 -6.70 9.21 -14.62
CA VAL A 104 -7.15 7.89 -14.17
C VAL A 104 -7.11 6.87 -15.30
N TYR A 105 -7.60 7.22 -16.49
CA TYR A 105 -7.55 6.32 -17.65
C TYR A 105 -6.10 5.91 -17.98
N ASN A 106 -5.19 6.88 -18.07
CA ASN A 106 -3.78 6.63 -18.35
C ASN A 106 -3.10 5.78 -17.28
N ARG A 107 -3.44 6.01 -16.00
CA ARG A 107 -2.97 5.17 -14.89
C ARG A 107 -3.46 3.74 -15.06
N ASN A 108 -4.76 3.55 -15.25
CA ASN A 108 -5.40 2.23 -15.29
C ASN A 108 -4.89 1.35 -16.43
N LEU A 109 -4.50 1.92 -17.57
CA LEU A 109 -3.98 1.17 -18.71
C LEU A 109 -2.76 0.28 -18.37
N THR A 110 -1.93 0.70 -17.41
CA THR A 110 -0.68 -0.02 -17.10
C THR A 110 -0.57 -0.42 -15.63
N PHE A 111 -1.37 0.16 -14.74
CA PHE A 111 -1.21 -0.01 -13.31
C PHE A 111 -1.37 -1.45 -12.84
N LYS A 112 -2.50 -2.11 -13.13
CA LYS A 112 -2.74 -3.52 -12.75
C LYS A 112 -1.69 -4.45 -13.37
N THR A 113 -1.29 -4.20 -14.63
CA THR A 113 -0.20 -4.94 -15.30
C THR A 113 1.15 -4.78 -14.58
N ASN A 114 1.50 -3.56 -14.16
CA ASN A 114 2.74 -3.29 -13.45
C ASN A 114 2.71 -3.89 -12.03
N GLN A 115 1.57 -3.87 -11.35
CA GLN A 115 1.40 -4.54 -10.05
C GLN A 115 1.57 -6.05 -10.19
N ARG A 116 0.94 -6.68 -11.20
CA ARG A 116 1.13 -8.09 -11.50
C ARG A 116 2.61 -8.42 -11.75
N ARG A 117 3.31 -7.61 -12.56
CA ARG A 117 4.75 -7.77 -12.79
C ARG A 117 5.57 -7.64 -11.51
N ALA A 118 5.23 -6.68 -10.64
CA ALA A 118 5.92 -6.49 -9.37
C ALA A 118 5.74 -7.69 -8.43
N LEU A 119 4.52 -8.23 -8.33
CA LEU A 119 4.23 -9.43 -7.55
C LEU A 119 4.93 -10.68 -8.11
N ALA A 120 5.03 -10.78 -9.43
CA ALA A 120 5.70 -11.87 -10.13
C ALA A 120 7.23 -11.76 -10.19
N ALA A 121 7.82 -10.62 -9.79
CA ALA A 121 9.26 -10.36 -9.94
C ALA A 121 10.15 -11.38 -9.21
N GLY A 122 9.65 -11.99 -8.13
CA GLY A 122 10.33 -13.05 -7.39
C GLY A 122 10.05 -14.48 -7.90
N GLY A 123 9.38 -14.63 -9.04
CA GLY A 123 8.95 -15.92 -9.59
C GLY A 123 7.65 -16.45 -8.98
N ALA A 124 7.12 -17.54 -9.55
CA ALA A 124 5.78 -18.07 -9.23
C ALA A 124 5.61 -18.47 -7.75
N ALA A 125 6.63 -19.07 -7.13
CA ALA A 125 6.57 -19.46 -5.72
C ALA A 125 6.46 -18.24 -4.79
N THR A 126 7.23 -17.18 -5.06
CA THR A 126 7.18 -15.93 -4.30
C THR A 126 5.85 -15.22 -4.53
N PHE A 127 5.35 -15.20 -5.76
CA PHE A 127 4.04 -14.63 -6.08
C PHE A 127 2.93 -15.31 -5.27
N ARG A 128 2.87 -16.65 -5.30
CA ARG A 128 1.90 -17.41 -4.51
C ARG A 128 2.04 -17.15 -3.01
N ALA A 129 3.28 -17.11 -2.51
CA ALA A 129 3.53 -16.81 -1.10
C ALA A 129 3.04 -15.41 -0.70
N ASN A 130 3.19 -14.41 -1.59
CA ASN A 130 2.67 -13.05 -1.36
C ASN A 130 1.13 -13.05 -1.36
N CYS A 131 0.49 -13.77 -2.28
CA CYS A 131 -0.96 -13.88 -2.34
C CYS A 131 -1.55 -14.58 -1.11
N ASN A 132 -0.95 -15.68 -0.67
CA ASN A 132 -1.35 -16.36 0.57
C ASN A 132 -1.19 -15.48 1.83
N LYS A 133 -0.37 -14.42 1.74
CA LYS A 133 -0.14 -13.45 2.82
C LYS A 133 -0.88 -12.13 2.62
N TYR A 134 -1.82 -12.04 1.67
CA TYR A 134 -2.56 -10.81 1.41
C TYR A 134 -3.25 -10.27 2.67
N GLY A 135 -3.83 -11.15 3.49
CA GLY A 135 -4.45 -10.77 4.76
C GLY A 135 -3.49 -10.14 5.77
N GLU A 136 -2.29 -10.70 5.91
CA GLU A 136 -1.24 -10.12 6.76
C GLU A 136 -0.78 -8.78 6.18
N MET A 137 -0.54 -8.74 4.87
CA MET A 137 -0.08 -7.56 4.16
C MET A 137 -1.05 -6.39 4.31
N SER A 138 -2.35 -6.59 4.04
CA SER A 138 -3.40 -5.56 4.16
C SER A 138 -3.62 -5.05 5.58
N SER A 139 -3.00 -5.68 6.58
CA SER A 139 -3.06 -5.25 7.99
C SER A 139 -1.79 -4.50 8.44
N LEU A 140 -0.77 -4.40 7.57
CA LEU A 140 0.47 -3.71 7.91
C LEU A 140 0.29 -2.18 7.91
N PRO A 141 1.09 -1.43 8.70
CA PRO A 141 0.96 0.03 8.83
C PRO A 141 1.04 0.81 7.50
N GLN A 142 1.76 0.32 6.49
CA GLN A 142 1.82 0.98 5.19
C GLN A 142 0.49 0.96 4.41
N TRP A 143 -0.41 0.04 4.77
CA TRP A 143 -1.76 -0.07 4.19
C TRP A 143 -2.85 0.52 5.09
N ASP A 144 -2.49 1.00 6.28
CA ASP A 144 -3.34 1.86 7.08
C ASP A 144 -3.33 3.27 6.49
N LEU A 145 -4.42 3.67 5.83
CA LEU A 145 -4.47 4.92 5.06
C LEU A 145 -4.24 6.18 5.92
N GLU A 146 -4.85 6.24 7.11
CA GLU A 146 -4.74 7.40 8.00
C GLU A 146 -3.30 7.60 8.48
N THR A 147 -2.56 6.50 8.68
CA THR A 147 -1.14 6.55 9.07
C THR A 147 -0.23 6.79 7.87
N SER A 148 -0.35 5.98 6.82
CA SER A 148 0.60 5.97 5.70
C SER A 148 0.43 7.16 4.75
N LEU A 149 -0.77 7.76 4.71
CA LEU A 149 -1.11 8.90 3.85
C LEU A 149 -1.53 10.14 4.64
N ALA A 150 -1.21 10.22 5.94
CA ALA A 150 -1.61 11.32 6.83
C ALA A 150 -1.44 12.72 6.19
N GLY A 151 -0.29 12.98 5.56
CA GLY A 151 -0.02 14.26 4.91
C GLY A 151 -0.88 14.53 3.66
N HIS A 152 -1.20 13.51 2.89
CA HIS A 152 -2.08 13.64 1.72
C HIS A 152 -3.53 13.85 2.15
N ILE A 153 -3.97 13.10 3.16
CA ILE A 153 -5.31 13.23 3.76
C ILE A 153 -5.48 14.63 4.34
N ALA A 154 -4.46 15.16 5.03
CA ALA A 154 -4.46 16.53 5.51
C ALA A 154 -4.58 17.55 4.35
N THR A 155 -3.93 17.32 3.20
CA THR A 155 -4.11 18.16 2.02
C THR A 155 -5.52 18.06 1.45
N MET A 156 -6.06 16.85 1.30
CA MET A 156 -7.44 16.62 0.83
C MET A 156 -8.44 17.37 1.72
N ARG A 157 -8.31 17.25 3.04
CA ARG A 157 -9.20 17.90 4.02
C ARG A 157 -9.13 19.43 4.00
N ARG A 158 -8.03 20.03 3.54
CA ARG A 158 -7.96 21.49 3.29
C ARG A 158 -8.80 21.93 2.08
N GLY A 159 -9.13 21.00 1.18
CA GLY A 159 -9.88 21.29 -0.03
C GLY A 159 -9.03 21.83 -1.19
N PRO A 160 -9.65 22.03 -2.36
CA PRO A 160 -8.97 22.60 -3.53
C PRO A 160 -8.56 24.06 -3.29
N PRO A 161 -7.55 24.57 -4.02
CA PRO A 161 -7.28 26.00 -4.04
C PRO A 161 -8.50 26.78 -4.55
N GLN A 162 -8.78 27.93 -3.94
CA GLN A 162 -9.83 28.86 -4.35
C GLN A 162 -9.47 29.62 -5.62
#